data_AF-A0A197KC86-F1
#
_entry.id   AF-A0A197KC86-F1
#
_cell.length_a   1.000
_cell.length_b   1.000
_cell.length_c   1.000
_cell.angle_alpha   90.00
_cell.angle_beta   90.00
_cell.angle_gamma   90.00
#
_symmetry.space_group_name_H-M   'P 1'
#
loop_
_entity.id
_entity.type
_entity.pdbx_description
1 polymer ?
#
loop_
_entity_poly.entity_id
_entity_poly.type
_entity_poly.pdbx_seq_one_letter_code
_entity_poly.pdbx_strand_id
1 'polypeptide(L)' 'MRGFHTLGDGSKCLVCMSDYEEGEDMRALGCKHGFHQECIDKWLTTGANKCPVCRAAAVVSSEPAATAGGPLASED' A
#
# COMPACT_ATOMS: atom_id res chain seq x y z
N MET A 1 -16.13 24.68 8.86
CA MET A 1 -15.11 24.37 7.84
C MET A 1 -13.97 23.59 8.48
N ARG A 2 -13.74 22.33 8.10
CA ARG A 2 -12.53 21.59 8.50
C ARG A 2 -11.53 21.71 7.35
N GLY A 3 -10.35 22.23 7.69
CA GLY A 3 -9.37 22.81 6.76
C GLY A 3 -8.87 21.84 5.69
N PHE A 4 -8.50 22.46 4.57
CA PHE A 4 -7.62 21.98 3.52
C PHE A 4 -6.67 20.89 4.03
N HIS A 5 -6.95 19.64 3.68
CA HIS A 5 -5.85 18.69 3.54
C HIS A 5 -5.02 19.25 2.40
N THR A 6 -3.86 19.82 2.73
CA THR A 6 -2.80 20.10 1.76
C THR A 6 -2.71 18.91 0.84
N LEU A 7 -2.75 19.20 -0.45
CA LEU A 7 -2.88 18.27 -1.57
C LEU A 7 -1.68 17.32 -1.56
N GLY A 8 -1.75 16.34 -0.68
CA GLY A 8 -0.59 15.60 -0.20
C GLY A 8 -0.18 14.55 -1.21
N ASP A 9 0.58 15.00 -2.20
CA ASP A 9 1.80 14.37 -2.69
C ASP A 9 1.69 12.84 -2.77
N GLY A 10 1.31 12.34 -3.94
CA GLY A 10 1.65 10.97 -4.37
C GLY A 10 3.16 10.75 -4.51
N SER A 11 3.96 11.61 -3.90
CA SER A 11 5.42 11.70 -3.93
C SER A 11 6.08 11.25 -2.63
N LYS A 12 5.32 10.64 -1.70
CA LYS A 12 5.87 10.04 -0.48
C LYS A 12 5.54 8.56 -0.35
N CYS A 13 6.47 7.82 0.24
CA CYS A 13 6.31 6.43 0.59
C CYS A 13 5.48 6.30 1.87
N LEU A 14 4.30 5.68 1.78
CA LEU A 14 3.41 5.51 2.94
C LEU A 14 3.86 4.44 3.93
N VAL A 15 4.94 3.71 3.64
CA VAL A 15 5.53 2.72 4.56
C VAL A 15 6.48 3.40 5.54
N CYS A 16 7.41 4.23 5.05
CA CYS A 16 8.34 4.99 5.90
C CYS A 16 7.89 6.42 6.21
N MET A 17 6.82 6.90 5.55
CA MET A 17 6.30 8.27 5.63
C MET A 17 7.28 9.35 5.17
N SER A 18 8.28 8.99 4.36
CA SER A 18 9.26 9.92 3.76
C SER A 18 8.94 10.20 2.29
N ASP A 19 9.32 11.39 1.81
CA ASP A 19 9.31 11.75 0.39
C ASP A 19 10.27 10.88 -0.44
N TYR A 20 9.98 10.75 -1.74
CA TYR A 20 10.89 10.08 -2.70
C TYR A 20 12.02 11.02 -3.10
N GLU A 21 13.26 10.51 -3.08
CA GLU A 21 14.46 11.23 -3.52
C GLU A 21 14.98 10.73 -4.88
N GLU A 22 15.68 11.60 -5.60
CA GLU A 22 16.30 11.23 -6.88
C GLU A 22 17.39 10.16 -6.66
N GLY A 23 17.24 9.03 -7.35
CA GLY A 23 18.16 7.89 -7.24
C GLY A 23 17.67 6.78 -6.31
N GLU A 24 16.52 6.96 -5.64
CA GLU A 24 15.88 5.87 -4.90
C GLU A 24 15.08 4.95 -5.83
N ASP A 25 15.21 3.64 -5.61
CA ASP A 25 14.42 2.64 -6.33
C ASP A 25 12.98 2.63 -5.82
N MET A 26 12.03 2.78 -6.73
CA MET A 26 10.61 2.66 -6.45
C MET A 26 10.02 1.41 -7.08
N ARG A 27 9.11 0.76 -6.36
CA ARG A 27 8.37 -0.40 -6.86
C ARG A 27 6.88 -0.14 -6.74
N ALA A 28 6.18 -0.32 -7.87
CA ALA A 28 4.73 -0.29 -7.93
C ALA A 28 4.16 -1.72 -7.84
N LEU A 29 3.10 -1.88 -7.05
CA LEU A 29 2.33 -3.13 -7.00
C LEU A 29 1.32 -3.21 -8.16
N GLY A 30 0.74 -4.38 -8.40
CA GLY A 30 -0.31 -4.57 -9.41
C GLY A 30 -1.54 -3.69 -9.21
N CYS A 31 -1.77 -3.20 -7.98
CA CYS A 31 -2.81 -2.23 -7.66
C CYS A 31 -2.44 -0.76 -7.96
N LYS A 32 -1.28 -0.50 -8.60
CA LYS A 32 -0.74 0.82 -8.98
C LYS A 32 -0.30 1.74 -7.83
N HIS A 33 -0.19 1.23 -6.61
CA HIS A 33 0.43 1.99 -5.51
C HIS A 33 1.95 1.81 -5.54
N GLY A 34 2.68 2.92 -5.49
CA GLY A 34 4.15 2.98 -5.46
C GLY A 34 4.69 3.15 -4.04
N PHE A 35 5.85 2.55 -3.79
CA PHE A 35 6.59 2.62 -2.53
C PHE A 35 8.09 2.51 -2.84
N HIS A 36 8.96 2.87 -1.89
CA HIS A 36 10.37 2.52 -1.99
C HIS A 36 10.53 1.00 -2.12
N GLN A 37 11.40 0.57 -3.03
CA GLN A 37 11.72 -0.83 -3.26
C GLN A 37 12.08 -1.51 -1.95
N GLU A 38 12.99 -0.94 -1.16
CA GLU A 38 13.40 -1.50 0.13
C GLU A 38 12.23 -1.57 1.14
N CYS A 39 11.37 -0.55 1.17
CA CYS A 39 10.26 -0.51 2.10
C CYS A 39 9.23 -1.59 1.78
N ILE A 40 8.84 -1.71 0.51
CA ILE A 40 7.87 -2.72 0.12
C ILE A 40 8.45 -4.13 0.17
N ASP A 41 9.72 -4.30 -0.15
CA ASP A 41 10.37 -5.62 -0.09
C ASP A 41 10.44 -6.14 1.36
N LYS A 42 10.82 -5.27 2.32
CA LYS A 42 10.76 -5.57 3.76
C LYS A 42 9.34 -5.87 4.23
N TRP A 43 8.35 -5.11 3.77
CA TRP A 43 6.94 -5.33 4.10
C TRP A 43 6.43 -6.69 3.62
N LEU A 44 6.71 -7.04 2.37
CA LEU A 44 6.29 -8.31 1.77
C LEU A 44 7.04 -9.51 2.37
N THR A 45 8.29 -9.32 2.79
CA THR A 45 9.11 -10.38 3.40
C THR A 45 8.75 -10.62 4.87
N THR A 46 8.45 -9.55 5.63
CA THR A 46 8.17 -9.63 7.08
C THR A 46 6.69 -9.88 7.36
N GLY A 47 5.81 -9.50 6.44
CA GLY A 47 4.39 -9.42 6.69
C GLY A 47 3.53 -10.06 5.61
N ALA A 48 2.36 -9.48 5.46
CA ALA A 48 1.35 -9.92 4.54
C ALA A 48 1.69 -9.49 3.11
N ASN A 49 1.64 -10.43 2.15
CA ASN A 49 1.92 -10.20 0.73
C ASN A 49 0.84 -9.36 0.00
N LYS A 50 0.53 -8.18 0.55
CA LYS A 50 -0.59 -7.32 0.19
C LYS A 50 -0.25 -5.85 0.42
N CYS A 51 -0.87 -4.99 -0.39
CA CYS A 51 -0.64 -3.56 -0.43
C CYS A 51 -0.96 -2.90 0.92
N PRO A 52 -0.06 -2.06 1.48
CA PRO A 52 -0.33 -1.32 2.71
C PRO A 52 -1.52 -0.34 2.61
N VAL A 53 -1.84 0.10 1.39
CA VAL A 53 -2.87 1.12 1.13
C VAL A 53 -4.24 0.49 0.91
N CYS A 54 -4.36 -0.40 -0.08
CA CYS A 54 -5.65 -0.96 -0.47
C CYS A 54 -5.81 -2.44 -0.11
N ARG A 55 -4.81 -3.07 0.51
CA ARG A 55 -4.79 -4.50 0.89
C ARG A 55 -4.93 -5.48 -0.28
N ALA A 56 -4.83 -5.02 -1.53
CA ALA A 56 -4.77 -5.88 -2.71
C ALA A 56 -3.52 -6.77 -2.69
N ALA A 57 -3.61 -7.99 -3.21
CA ALA A 57 -2.48 -8.91 -3.28
C ALA A 57 -1.32 -8.30 -4.09
N ALA A 58 -0.11 -8.37 -3.53
CA ALA A 58 1.09 -7.83 -4.16
C ALA A 58 1.59 -8.72 -5.31
N VAL A 59 1.34 -10.03 -5.23
CA VAL A 59 1.64 -11.00 -6.29
C VAL A 59 0.35 -11.60 -6.83
N VAL A 60 0.23 -11.67 -8.16
CA VAL A 60 -0.84 -12.42 -8.83
C VAL A 60 -0.29 -13.83 -9.09
N SER A 61 -0.20 -14.64 -8.04
CA SER A 61 0.05 -16.07 -8.22
C SER A 61 -1.33 -16.72 -8.34
N SER A 62 -1.57 -17.50 -9.39
CA SER A 62 -2.83 -18.23 -9.61
C SER A 62 -3.20 -19.08 -8.38
N GLU A 63 -3.92 -18.51 -7.43
CA GLU A 63 -4.85 -19.09 -6.45
C GLU A 63 -5.26 -17.95 -5.48
N PRO A 64 -6.56 -17.68 -5.31
CA PRO A 64 -7.03 -16.48 -4.64
C PRO A 64 -6.91 -16.62 -3.12
N ALA A 65 -5.82 -16.14 -2.54
CA ALA A 65 -5.71 -15.92 -1.10
C ALA A 65 -6.50 -14.66 -0.69
N ALA A 66 -7.82 -14.70 -0.89
CA ALA A 66 -8.77 -13.70 -0.44
C ALA A 66 -9.70 -14.33 0.59
N THR A 67 -9.36 -14.21 1.87
CA THR A 67 -10.39 -14.07 2.88
C THR A 67 -10.02 -12.92 3.80
N ALA A 68 -10.51 -11.75 3.44
CA ALA A 68 -10.66 -10.60 4.32
C ALA A 68 -11.87 -9.81 3.81
N GLY A 69 -13.03 -10.46 3.87
CA GLY A 69 -14.34 -9.85 3.73
C GLY A 69 -15.15 -10.22 4.95
N GLY A 70 -14.80 -9.67 6.11
CA GLY A 70 -15.75 -9.64 7.21
C GLY A 70 -16.92 -8.77 6.76
N PRO A 71 -18.18 -9.26 6.72
CA PRO A 71 -19.30 -8.41 6.42
C PRO A 71 -19.31 -7.27 7.44
N LEU A 72 -19.39 -6.05 6.92
CA LEU A 72 -19.89 -4.92 7.68
C LEU A 72 -21.32 -5.28 8.12
N ALA A 73 -21.43 -5.89 9.29
CA ALA A 73 -22.66 -5.98 10.05
C ALA A 73 -23.07 -4.54 10.40
N SER A 74 -23.94 -3.99 9.56
CA SER A 74 -24.83 -2.90 9.95
C SER A 74 -25.87 -3.50 10.88
N GLU A 75 -25.74 -3.24 12.18
CA GLU A 75 -26.83 -3.43 13.15
C GLU A 75 -26.97 -2.12 13.94
N ASP A 76 -28.05 -1.40 13.59
CA ASP A 76 -28.75 -0.22 14.15
C ASP A 76 -27.97 0.86 14.96
#